data_AF-A0A484B8V9-F1
#
_entry.id   AF-A0A484B8V9-F1
#
_cell.length_a   1.000
_cell.length_b   1.000
_cell.length_c   1.000
_cell.angle_alpha   90.00
_cell.angle_beta   90.00
_cell.angle_gamma   90.00
#
_symmetry.space_group_name_H-M   'P 1'
#
loop_
_entity.id
_entity.type
_entity.pdbx_description
1 polymer ?
#
loop_
_entity_poly.entity_id
_entity_poly.type
_entity_poly.pdbx_seq_one_letter_code
_entity_poly.pdbx_strand_id
1 'polypeptide(L)'
;MVKMASEETVTEPAHSEKVELSHFGEFCQRRGINPNLIMLKITLFVMYGATSSLLPYLTIHMQSIGLTVEEIAIIYLALPFTTFLSPPITGFLVDKFGKYKPVVVMSLLLNAIFHHSLLFIPQQEIPGVVPSAFVIRHPDSGDVEIP
;
A
#
# COMPACT_ATOMS: atom_id res chain seq x y z
N MET A 1 -56.46 16.86 48.91
CA MET A 1 -55.96 15.47 48.86
C MET A 1 -54.95 15.40 47.73
N VAL A 2 -53.65 15.45 48.07
CA VAL A 2 -52.68 14.33 47.95
C VAL A 2 -52.06 14.37 46.54
N LYS A 3 -50.75 14.48 46.29
CA LYS A 3 -49.51 14.55 47.10
C LYS A 3 -48.37 14.94 46.11
N MET A 4 -47.32 15.59 46.64
CA MET A 4 -46.07 15.92 45.94
C MET A 4 -45.20 14.68 45.66
N ALA A 5 -44.43 14.74 44.57
CA ALA A 5 -43.10 14.13 44.35
C ALA A 5 -42.57 14.79 43.06
N SER A 6 -41.68 15.78 43.05
CA SER A 6 -40.23 15.72 43.35
C SER A 6 -39.61 14.36 43.05
N GLU A 7 -38.92 14.27 41.92
CA GLU A 7 -37.79 13.37 41.78
C GLU A 7 -36.61 14.18 41.24
N GLU A 8 -35.62 14.33 42.10
CA GLU A 8 -34.31 14.93 41.84
C GLU A 8 -33.47 14.03 40.93
N THR A 9 -32.77 14.68 39.99
CA THR A 9 -31.32 14.55 39.79
C THR A 9 -30.71 13.15 39.79
N VAL A 10 -30.37 12.65 38.60
CA VAL A 10 -29.07 11.97 38.41
C VAL A 10 -28.46 12.51 37.12
N THR A 11 -27.75 13.62 37.26
CA THR A 11 -26.70 14.02 36.31
C THR A 11 -25.62 12.95 36.41
N GLU A 12 -25.62 11.98 35.51
CA GLU A 12 -24.49 11.06 35.37
C GLU A 12 -23.25 11.90 35.03
N PRO A 13 -22.17 11.83 35.82
CA PRO A 13 -20.95 12.53 35.47
C PRO A 13 -20.40 11.83 34.23
N ALA A 14 -20.24 12.61 33.17
CA ALA A 14 -19.41 12.24 32.03
C ALA A 14 -18.06 11.76 32.58
N HIS A 15 -17.85 10.44 32.57
CA HIS A 15 -16.57 9.84 32.85
C HIS A 15 -15.66 10.23 31.68
N SER A 16 -15.09 11.44 31.78
CA SER A 16 -13.94 11.86 31.01
C SER A 16 -12.79 10.96 31.44
N GLU A 17 -12.74 9.80 30.81
CA GLU A 17 -11.55 8.97 30.76
C GLU A 17 -10.51 9.87 30.10
N LYS A 18 -9.72 10.56 30.93
CA LYS A 18 -8.54 11.28 30.48
C LYS A 18 -7.61 10.20 29.95
N VAL A 19 -7.72 9.91 28.66
CA VAL A 19 -6.71 9.17 27.93
C VAL A 19 -5.43 9.97 28.16
N GLU A 20 -4.58 9.49 29.07
CA GLU A 20 -3.24 10.03 29.27
C GLU A 20 -2.58 10.00 27.89
N LEU A 21 -2.54 11.17 27.25
CA LEU A 21 -1.84 11.34 26.01
C LEU A 21 -0.38 11.02 26.34
N SER A 22 0.12 9.92 25.78
CA SER A 22 1.55 9.63 25.75
C SER A 22 2.32 10.92 25.47
N HIS A 23 3.47 11.14 26.10
CA HIS A 23 4.31 12.33 25.89
C HIS A 23 4.51 12.67 24.40
N PHE A 24 4.48 11.64 23.54
CA PHE A 24 4.48 11.78 22.09
C PHE A 24 3.17 12.34 21.50
N GLY A 25 2.02 11.92 22.02
CA GLY A 25 0.71 12.47 21.69
C GLY A 25 0.57 13.95 22.04
N GLU A 26 1.07 14.36 23.22
CA GLU A 26 1.11 15.78 23.58
C GLU A 26 2.05 16.59 22.67
N PHE A 27 3.22 16.04 22.33
CA PHE A 27 4.14 16.66 21.38
C PHE A 27 3.50 16.85 19.99
N CYS A 28 2.80 15.83 19.50
CA CYS A 28 2.06 15.90 18.24
C CYS A 28 0.97 16.98 18.30
N GLN A 29 0.20 17.02 19.40
CA GLN A 29 -0.87 17.99 19.58
C GLN A 29 -0.34 19.43 19.65
N ARG A 30 0.79 19.67 20.33
CA ARG A 30 1.47 20.99 20.33
C ARG A 30 1.90 21.45 18.95
N ARG A 31 2.20 20.53 18.03
CA ARG A 31 2.54 20.82 16.63
C ARG A 31 1.35 20.81 15.68
N GLY A 32 0.11 20.73 16.20
CA GLY A 32 -1.11 20.69 15.38
C GLY A 32 -1.32 19.36 14.64
N ILE A 33 -0.64 18.28 15.05
CA ILE A 33 -0.73 16.95 14.44
C ILE A 33 -1.75 16.13 15.23
N ASN A 34 -2.76 15.57 14.52
CA ASN A 34 -3.73 14.68 15.14
C ASN A 34 -3.09 13.30 15.44
N PRO A 35 -2.96 12.89 16.72
CA PRO A 35 -2.30 11.65 17.10
C PRO A 35 -3.03 10.40 16.60
N ASN A 36 -4.36 10.46 16.38
CA ASN A 36 -5.11 9.32 15.84
C ASN A 36 -4.79 9.04 14.37
N LEU A 37 -4.33 10.05 13.62
CA LEU A 37 -4.00 9.92 12.20
C LEU A 37 -2.52 9.62 11.96
N ILE A 38 -1.68 9.65 13.00
CA ILE A 38 -0.24 9.49 12.81
C ILE A 38 0.12 8.09 12.30
N MET A 39 -0.54 7.06 12.83
CA MET A 39 -0.35 5.68 12.38
C MET A 39 -0.79 5.51 10.92
N LEU A 40 -1.89 6.16 10.53
CA LEU A 40 -2.33 6.19 9.13
C LEU A 40 -1.30 6.88 8.24
N LYS A 41 -0.77 8.05 8.63
CA LYS A 41 0.25 8.78 7.87
C LYS A 41 1.52 7.97 7.68
N ILE A 42 2.02 7.33 8.74
CA ILE A 42 3.21 6.46 8.69
C ILE A 42 2.95 5.29 7.74
N THR A 43 1.79 4.64 7.87
CA THR A 43 1.41 3.52 6.99
C THR A 43 1.37 3.95 5.53
N LEU A 44 0.73 5.09 5.23
CA LEU A 44 0.67 5.63 3.87
C LEU A 44 2.08 5.95 3.35
N PHE A 45 2.92 6.61 4.15
CA PHE A 45 4.29 6.94 3.77
C PHE A 45 5.10 5.69 3.41
N VAL A 46 5.05 4.66 4.27
CA VAL A 46 5.79 3.40 4.03
C VAL A 46 5.23 2.66 2.81
N MET A 47 3.91 2.56 2.67
CA MET A 47 3.26 1.88 1.54
C MET A 47 3.58 2.55 0.19
N TYR A 48 3.44 3.87 0.11
CA TYR A 48 3.74 4.61 -1.12
C TYR A 48 5.24 4.69 -1.40
N GLY A 49 6.09 4.80 -0.37
CA GLY A 49 7.54 4.76 -0.51
C GLY A 49 8.08 3.40 -0.96
N ALA A 50 7.51 2.31 -0.44
CA ALA A 50 7.82 0.97 -0.92
C ALA A 50 7.38 0.80 -2.39
N THR A 51 6.18 1.26 -2.74
CA THR A 51 5.67 1.16 -4.11
C THR A 51 6.52 1.96 -5.10
N SER A 52 6.91 3.19 -4.76
CA SER A 52 7.70 4.05 -5.65
C SER A 52 9.11 3.53 -5.91
N SER A 53 9.72 2.85 -4.94
CA SER A 53 11.02 2.20 -5.10
C SER A 53 10.93 0.83 -5.79
N LEU A 54 9.82 0.11 -5.61
CA LEU A 54 9.62 -1.21 -6.21
C LEU A 54 9.44 -1.15 -7.72
N LEU A 55 8.65 -0.22 -8.26
CA LEU A 55 8.39 -0.13 -9.70
C LEU A 55 9.67 -0.07 -10.56
N PRO A 56 10.65 0.83 -10.31
CA PRO A 56 11.88 0.85 -11.10
C PRO A 56 12.73 -0.42 -10.90
N TYR A 57 12.79 -0.96 -9.68
CA TYR A 57 13.47 -2.23 -9.41
C TYR A 57 12.87 -3.38 -10.21
N LEU A 58 11.54 -3.50 -10.23
CA LEU A 58 10.81 -4.57 -10.89
C LEU A 58 11.04 -4.55 -12.40
N THR A 59 11.03 -3.37 -13.04
CA THR A 59 11.38 -3.22 -14.46
C THR A 59 12.77 -3.77 -14.77
N ILE A 60 13.78 -3.32 -14.02
CA ILE A 60 15.18 -3.71 -14.27
C ILE A 60 15.35 -5.22 -14.00
N HIS A 61 14.72 -5.73 -12.96
CA HIS A 61 14.75 -7.16 -12.62
C HIS A 61 14.12 -8.03 -13.71
N MET A 62 12.98 -7.63 -14.28
CA MET A 62 12.38 -8.36 -15.40
C MET A 62 13.27 -8.31 -16.65
N GLN A 63 13.90 -7.18 -16.92
CA GLN A 63 14.86 -7.05 -18.02
C GLN A 63 16.11 -7.93 -17.80
N SER A 64 16.63 -7.99 -16.57
CA SER A 64 17.80 -8.83 -16.24
C SER A 64 17.50 -10.31 -16.39
N ILE A 65 16.26 -10.74 -16.12
CA ILE A 65 15.78 -12.11 -16.35
C ILE A 65 15.67 -12.45 -17.84
N GLY A 66 15.67 -11.45 -18.73
CA GLY A 66 15.60 -11.63 -20.17
C GLY A 66 14.24 -11.33 -20.80
N LEU A 67 13.29 -10.76 -20.06
CA LEU A 67 11.99 -10.39 -20.62
C LEU A 67 12.13 -9.22 -21.61
N THR A 68 11.38 -9.32 -22.70
CA THR A 68 11.26 -8.26 -23.70
C THR A 68 10.42 -7.09 -23.18
N VAL A 69 10.59 -5.92 -23.81
CA VAL A 69 9.83 -4.71 -23.45
C VAL A 69 8.32 -4.93 -23.64
N GLU A 70 7.92 -5.69 -24.65
CA GLU A 70 6.51 -6.02 -24.92
C GLU A 70 5.90 -6.88 -23.81
N GLU A 71 6.61 -7.91 -23.36
CA GLU A 71 6.16 -8.76 -22.24
C GLU A 71 6.05 -7.97 -20.93
N ILE A 72 7.03 -7.11 -20.66
CA ILE A 72 7.01 -6.22 -19.49
C ILE A 72 5.80 -5.28 -19.56
N ALA A 73 5.48 -4.72 -20.73
CA ALA A 73 4.31 -3.87 -20.90
C ALA A 73 3.00 -4.62 -20.65
N ILE A 74 2.90 -5.88 -21.09
CA ILE A 74 1.74 -6.75 -20.83
C ILE A 74 1.62 -7.04 -19.33
N ILE A 75 2.73 -7.29 -18.62
CA ILE A 75 2.72 -7.46 -17.16
C ILE A 75 2.24 -6.17 -16.47
N TYR A 76 2.77 -5.01 -16.89
CA TYR A 76 2.36 -3.72 -16.32
C TYR A 76 0.93 -3.33 -16.64
N LEU A 77 0.32 -3.90 -17.68
CA LEU A 77 -1.11 -3.75 -17.96
C LEU A 77 -1.98 -4.22 -16.79
N ALA A 78 -1.51 -5.15 -15.95
CA ALA A 78 -2.25 -5.57 -14.76
C ALA A 78 -2.44 -4.43 -13.73
N LEU A 79 -1.54 -3.43 -13.72
CA LEU A 79 -1.64 -2.29 -12.80
C LEU A 79 -2.92 -1.47 -13.01
N PRO A 80 -3.25 -0.94 -14.21
CA PRO A 80 -4.50 -0.21 -14.40
C PRO A 80 -5.75 -1.06 -14.17
N PHE A 81 -5.72 -2.37 -14.46
CA PHE A 81 -6.85 -3.26 -14.13
C PHE A 81 -7.07 -3.36 -12.63
N THR A 82 -6.00 -3.57 -11.86
CA THR A 82 -6.09 -3.67 -10.41
C THR A 82 -6.46 -2.35 -9.77
N THR A 83 -5.94 -1.21 -10.23
CA THR A 83 -6.32 0.11 -9.68
C THR A 83 -7.75 0.50 -10.03
N PHE A 84 -8.27 0.07 -11.19
CA PHE A 84 -9.65 0.30 -11.59
C PHE A 84 -10.64 -0.60 -10.82
N LEU A 85 -10.33 -1.88 -10.66
CA LEU A 85 -11.22 -2.85 -10.00
C LEU A 85 -11.12 -2.84 -8.47
N SER A 86 -9.98 -2.43 -7.91
CA SER A 86 -9.76 -2.47 -6.45
C SER A 86 -10.78 -1.64 -5.64
N PRO A 87 -11.11 -0.38 -6.01
CA PRO A 87 -12.09 0.41 -5.26
C PRO A 87 -13.50 -0.22 -5.17
N PRO A 88 -14.16 -0.63 -6.29
CA PRO A 88 -15.47 -1.24 -6.19
C PRO A 88 -15.45 -2.60 -5.46
N ILE A 89 -14.42 -3.42 -5.67
CA ILE A 89 -14.29 -4.73 -4.99
C ILE A 89 -14.12 -4.52 -3.47
N THR A 90 -13.22 -3.62 -3.08
CA THR A 90 -12.93 -3.36 -1.67
C THR A 90 -14.13 -2.70 -0.99
N GLY A 91 -14.79 -1.74 -1.65
CA GLY A 91 -16.01 -1.10 -1.15
C GLY A 91 -17.10 -2.14 -0.88
N PHE A 92 -17.39 -3.00 -1.87
CA PHE A 92 -18.35 -4.09 -1.70
C PHE A 92 -17.99 -5.04 -0.55
N LEU A 93 -16.70 -5.38 -0.38
CA LEU A 93 -16.24 -6.21 0.73
C LEU A 93 -16.47 -5.52 2.09
N VAL A 94 -16.06 -4.26 2.23
CA VAL A 94 -16.22 -3.49 3.47
C VAL A 94 -17.70 -3.39 3.86
N ASP A 95 -18.56 -3.10 2.88
CA ASP A 95 -20.00 -3.00 3.07
C ASP A 95 -20.61 -4.33 3.52
N LYS A 96 -20.17 -5.45 2.93
CA LYS A 96 -20.65 -6.78 3.28
C LYS A 96 -20.21 -7.23 4.67
N PHE A 97 -18.98 -6.91 5.07
CA PHE A 97 -18.46 -7.29 6.39
C PHE A 97 -18.91 -6.34 7.51
N GLY A 98 -19.44 -5.16 7.19
CA GLY A 98 -19.90 -4.14 8.15
C GLY A 98 -18.79 -3.54 9.02
N LYS A 99 -17.52 -3.92 8.80
CA LYS A 99 -16.34 -3.47 9.53
C LYS A 99 -15.16 -3.34 8.56
N TYR A 100 -14.53 -2.16 8.51
CA TYR A 100 -13.39 -1.92 7.63
C TYR A 100 -12.09 -2.59 8.11
N LYS A 101 -11.90 -2.74 9.44
CA LYS A 101 -10.64 -3.23 10.02
C LYS A 101 -10.18 -4.59 9.48
N PRO A 102 -11.03 -5.64 9.44
CA PRO A 102 -10.63 -6.95 8.91
C PRO A 102 -10.23 -6.90 7.44
N VAL A 103 -10.96 -6.12 6.62
CA VAL A 103 -10.66 -5.98 5.19
C VAL A 103 -9.28 -5.35 4.99
N VAL A 104 -8.97 -4.28 5.73
CA VAL A 104 -7.65 -3.63 5.67
C VAL A 104 -6.53 -4.57 6.11
N VAL A 105 -6.72 -5.33 7.20
CA VAL A 105 -5.72 -6.30 7.68
C VAL A 105 -5.48 -7.40 6.66
N MET A 106 -6.55 -7.96 6.06
CA MET A 106 -6.43 -8.96 5.01
C MET A 106 -5.70 -8.42 3.78
N SER A 107 -6.03 -7.20 3.33
CA SER A 107 -5.34 -6.57 2.21
C SER A 107 -3.85 -6.36 2.49
N LEU A 108 -3.49 -6.00 3.73
CA LEU A 108 -2.08 -5.81 4.11
C LEU A 108 -1.31 -7.14 4.14
N LEU A 109 -1.92 -8.20 4.65
CA LEU A 109 -1.34 -9.54 4.65
C LEU A 109 -1.14 -10.06 3.22
N LEU A 110 -2.16 -9.93 2.36
CA LEU A 110 -2.06 -10.32 0.95
C LEU A 110 -0.97 -9.51 0.23
N ASN A 111 -0.89 -8.20 0.48
CA ASN A 111 0.14 -7.35 -0.09
C ASN A 111 1.55 -7.85 0.31
N ALA A 112 1.76 -8.15 1.60
CA ALA A 112 3.02 -8.69 2.08
C ALA A 112 3.36 -10.04 1.43
N ILE A 113 2.40 -10.97 1.37
CA ILE A 113 2.60 -12.30 0.77
C ILE A 113 2.97 -12.19 -0.72
N PHE A 114 2.22 -11.40 -1.50
CA PHE A 114 2.49 -11.24 -2.94
C PHE A 114 3.83 -10.57 -3.22
N HIS A 115 4.18 -9.53 -2.46
CA HIS A 115 5.47 -8.86 -2.61
C HIS A 115 6.64 -9.77 -2.22
N HIS A 116 6.48 -10.57 -1.16
CA HIS A 116 7.48 -11.56 -0.77
C HIS A 116 7.60 -12.68 -1.80
N SER A 117 6.49 -13.06 -2.44
CA SER A 117 6.48 -14.08 -3.49
C SER A 117 7.32 -13.70 -4.70
N LEU A 118 7.58 -12.40 -4.94
CA LEU A 118 8.45 -11.93 -6.02
C LEU A 118 9.89 -12.45 -5.86
N LEU A 119 10.33 -12.75 -4.64
CA LEU A 119 11.66 -13.30 -4.38
C LEU A 119 11.84 -14.74 -4.88
N PHE A 120 10.75 -15.47 -5.11
CA PHE A 120 10.79 -16.85 -5.59
C PHE A 120 10.77 -16.95 -7.13
N ILE A 121 10.81 -15.83 -7.84
CA ILE A 121 10.84 -15.83 -9.31
C ILE A 121 12.21 -16.34 -9.77
N PRO A 122 12.28 -17.46 -10.51
CA PRO A 122 13.54 -18.00 -10.99
C PRO A 122 14.15 -17.11 -12.08
N GLN A 123 15.48 -17.07 -12.13
CA GLN A 123 16.22 -16.44 -13.23
C GLN A 123 16.02 -17.25 -14.52
N GLN A 124 15.55 -16.61 -15.59
CA GLN A 124 15.34 -17.21 -16.92
C GLN A 124 16.40 -16.76 -17.94
N GLU A 125 17.55 -16.32 -17.46
CA GLU A 125 18.64 -15.81 -18.28
C GLU A 125 19.11 -16.89 -19.26
N ILE A 126 19.11 -16.58 -20.56
CA ILE A 126 19.66 -17.48 -21.58
C ILE A 126 21.18 -17.30 -21.56
N PRO A 127 21.98 -18.32 -21.17
CA PRO A 127 23.42 -18.19 -21.07
C PRO A 127 24.04 -17.76 -22.41
N GLY A 128 24.78 -16.65 -22.41
CA GLY A 128 25.51 -16.16 -23.59
C GLY A 128 24.74 -15.18 -24.49
N VAL A 129 23.52 -14.77 -24.12
CA VAL A 129 22.75 -13.75 -24.84
C VAL A 129 22.50 -12.56 -23.92
N VAL A 130 22.99 -11.38 -24.31
CA VAL A 130 22.63 -10.13 -23.62
C VAL A 130 21.14 -9.86 -23.83
N PRO A 131 20.35 -9.56 -22.78
CA PRO A 131 18.94 -9.25 -22.96
C PRO A 131 18.78 -8.08 -23.93
N SER A 132 17.81 -8.19 -24.84
CA SER A 132 17.53 -7.17 -25.86
C SER A 132 17.24 -5.79 -25.26
N ALA A 133 16.77 -5.74 -24.01
CA ALA A 133 16.57 -4.50 -23.24
C ALA A 133 17.87 -3.75 -22.91
N PHE A 134 19.02 -4.42 -22.85
CA PHE A 134 20.33 -3.80 -22.56
C PHE A 134 21.15 -3.52 -23.82
N VAL A 135 20.64 -3.91 -25.00
CA VAL A 135 21.30 -3.67 -26.29
C VAL A 135 20.84 -2.32 -26.83
N ILE A 136 21.71 -1.32 -26.76
CA ILE A 136 21.48 -0.03 -27.42
C ILE A 136 21.89 -0.20 -28.88
N ARG A 137 20.93 -0.02 -29.80
CA ARG A 137 21.19 -0.03 -31.24
C ARG A 137 21.31 1.40 -31.75
N HIS A 138 22.27 1.64 -32.63
CA HIS A 138 22.39 2.94 -33.29
C HIS A 138 21.14 3.19 -34.16
N PRO A 139 20.46 4.36 -34.05
CA PRO A 139 19.20 4.63 -34.74
C PRO A 139 19.32 4.58 -36.27
N ASP A 140 20.50 4.89 -36.82
CA ASP A 140 20.72 4.97 -38.27
C ASP A 140 21.35 3.72 -38.90
N SER A 141 22.18 2.95 -38.19
CA SER A 141 22.85 1.76 -38.75
C SER A 141 22.34 0.43 -38.17
N GLY A 142 21.62 0.46 -37.05
CA GLY A 142 21.13 -0.75 -36.38
C GLY A 142 22.23 -1.61 -35.74
N ASP A 143 23.48 -1.13 -35.76
CA ASP A 143 24.61 -1.81 -35.15
C ASP A 143 24.44 -1.90 -33.64
N VAL A 144 24.82 -3.05 -33.10
CA VAL A 144 24.80 -3.34 -31.67
C VAL A 144 26.13 -2.93 -31.07
N GLU A 145 26.14 -1.88 -30.26
CA GLU A 145 27.32 -1.56 -29.44
C GLU A 145 27.32 -2.50 -28.24
N ILE A 146 28.32 -3.39 -28.21
CA ILE A 146 28.61 -4.27 -27.07
C ILE A 146 29.64 -3.51 -26.21
N PRO A 147 29.43 -3.32 -24.89
CA PRO A 147 30.41 -2.68 -24.02
C PRO A 147 31.76 -3.39 -23.98
#